data_AF-A0A847B5Z8-F1
#
_entry.id   AF-A0A847B5Z8-F1
#
_cell.length_a   1.000
_cell.length_b   1.000
_cell.length_c   1.000
_cell.angle_alpha   90.00
_cell.angle_beta   90.00
_cell.angle_gamma   90.00
#
_symmetry.space_group_name_H-M   'P 1'
#
loop_
_entity.id
_entity.type
_entity.pdbx_description
1 polymer ?
#
loop_
_entity_poly.entity_id
_entity_poly.type
_entity_poly.pdbx_seq_one_letter_code
_entity_poly.pdbx_strand_id
1 'polypeptide(L)'
;MVELLLDQEVETIAQTYFIALYKSKAKSSLDYALIFKLLFVWKVNNAFSYLSKEEKQMINNEFFYEQYPLWWKRQYSEKTFLTLKRKAVLNFLKYYRSANEIF
;
A
#
# COMPACT_ATOMS: atom_id res chain seq x y z
N MET A 1 -2.95 -15.77 -8.48
CA MET A 1 -1.61 -16.39 -8.39
C MET A 1 -0.52 -15.51 -9.01
N VAL A 2 -0.83 -14.67 -10.02
CA VAL A 2 0.13 -13.75 -10.66
C VAL A 2 0.44 -12.49 -9.81
N GLU A 3 -0.55 -11.94 -9.08
CA GLU A 3 -0.33 -10.73 -8.24
C GLU A 3 0.62 -10.95 -7.04
N LEU A 4 0.60 -12.14 -6.43
CA LEU A 4 1.46 -12.48 -5.28
C LEU A 4 2.94 -12.59 -5.64
N LEU A 5 3.26 -12.93 -6.90
CA LEU A 5 4.64 -13.06 -7.38
C LEU A 5 5.29 -11.69 -7.61
N LEU A 6 4.50 -10.70 -8.04
CA LEU A 6 4.95 -9.31 -8.20
C LEU A 6 5.32 -8.66 -6.86
N ASP A 7 4.56 -8.91 -5.80
CA ASP A 7 4.85 -8.33 -4.47
C ASP A 7 6.14 -8.87 -3.86
N GLN A 8 6.41 -10.17 -4.03
CA GLN A 8 7.62 -10.83 -3.53
C GLN A 8 8.87 -10.41 -4.33
N GLU A 9 8.74 -10.24 -5.65
CA GLU A 9 9.83 -9.72 -6.50
C GLU A 9 10.15 -8.26 -6.18
N VAL A 10 9.15 -7.40 -5.99
CA VAL A 10 9.36 -5.98 -5.64
C VAL A 10 10.06 -5.85 -4.28
N GLU A 11 9.67 -6.65 -3.29
CA GLU A 11 10.34 -6.70 -1.99
C GLU A 11 11.80 -7.13 -2.11
N THR A 12 12.03 -8.23 -2.84
CA THR A 12 13.37 -8.78 -3.05
C THR A 12 14.26 -7.79 -3.82
N ILE A 13 13.71 -7.10 -4.82
CA ILE A 13 14.41 -6.06 -5.58
C ILE A 13 14.75 -4.89 -4.66
N ALA A 14 13.80 -4.39 -3.85
CA ALA A 14 14.03 -3.28 -2.93
C ALA A 14 15.09 -3.62 -1.87
N GLN A 15 15.03 -4.82 -1.29
CA GLN A 15 16.00 -5.32 -0.32
C GLN A 15 17.39 -5.50 -0.95
N THR A 16 17.45 -6.09 -2.15
CA THR A 16 18.71 -6.32 -2.88
C THR A 16 19.37 -4.99 -3.26
N TYR A 17 18.60 -4.02 -3.74
CA TYR A 17 19.09 -2.68 -4.06
C TYR A 17 19.59 -1.94 -2.82
N PHE A 18 18.86 -2.03 -1.69
CA PHE A 18 19.26 -1.42 -0.43
C PHE A 18 20.60 -1.99 0.08
N ILE A 19 20.77 -3.32 0.04
CA ILE A 19 22.02 -3.98 0.44
C ILE A 19 23.17 -3.59 -0.49
N ALA A 20 22.93 -3.52 -1.81
CA ALA A 20 23.93 -3.13 -2.79
C ALA A 20 24.39 -1.68 -2.62
N LEU A 21 23.46 -0.75 -2.35
CA LEU A 21 23.76 0.66 -2.09
C LEU A 21 24.48 0.85 -0.74
N TYR A 22 24.08 0.13 0.30
CA TYR A 22 24.76 0.16 1.60
C TYR A 22 26.21 -0.33 1.49
N LYS A 23 26.46 -1.40 0.71
CA LYS A 23 27.80 -1.99 0.52
C LYS A 23 28.71 -1.18 -0.42
N SER A 24 28.15 -0.51 -1.43
CA SER A 24 28.95 0.18 -2.46
C SER A 24 29.52 1.53 -2.03
N LYS A 25 29.10 2.10 -0.89
CA LYS A 25 29.41 3.48 -0.46
C LYS A 25 29.04 4.56 -1.51
N ALA A 26 28.35 4.20 -2.59
CA ALA A 26 27.86 5.11 -3.62
C ALA A 26 26.67 5.87 -3.03
N LYS A 27 26.94 7.11 -2.62
CA LYS A 27 25.97 8.02 -2.00
C LYS A 27 25.55 9.07 -3.02
N SER A 28 24.67 8.75 -3.96
CA SER A 28 23.91 9.80 -4.64
C SER A 28 22.57 9.99 -3.93
N SER A 29 22.13 11.23 -3.72
CA SER A 29 20.83 11.53 -3.09
C SER A 29 19.64 10.96 -3.88
N LEU A 30 19.84 10.72 -5.17
CA LEU A 30 18.85 10.15 -6.09
C LEU A 30 18.56 8.68 -5.79
N ASP A 31 19.59 7.90 -5.43
CA ASP A 31 19.48 6.46 -5.16
C ASP A 31 18.67 6.19 -3.88
N TYR A 32 18.87 7.01 -2.84
CA TYR A 32 18.07 6.93 -1.61
C TYR A 32 16.60 7.28 -1.87
N ALA A 33 16.33 8.31 -2.68
CA ALA A 33 14.96 8.70 -3.00
C ALA A 33 14.19 7.59 -3.74
N LEU A 34 14.87 6.86 -4.64
CA LEU A 34 14.27 5.72 -5.34
C LEU A 34 13.97 4.57 -4.35
N ILE A 35 14.90 4.23 -3.46
CA ILE A 35 14.67 3.20 -2.44
C ILE A 35 13.48 3.57 -1.54
N PHE A 36 13.43 4.81 -1.04
CA PHE A 36 12.31 5.25 -0.20
C PHE A 36 10.97 5.14 -0.92
N LYS A 37 10.92 5.47 -2.21
CA LYS A 37 9.70 5.29 -3.03
C LYS A 37 9.32 3.82 -3.17
N LEU A 38 10.27 2.94 -3.48
CA LEU A 38 10.01 1.51 -3.63
C LEU A 38 9.53 0.87 -2.32
N LEU A 39 10.19 1.20 -1.20
CA LEU A 39 9.77 0.75 0.14
C LEU A 39 8.37 1.28 0.50
N PHE A 40 8.08 2.54 0.18
CA PHE A 40 6.76 3.12 0.42
C PHE A 40 5.68 2.38 -0.38
N VAL A 41 5.90 2.16 -1.68
CA VAL A 41 4.97 1.42 -2.55
C VAL A 41 4.78 0.00 -2.04
N TRP A 42 5.86 -0.70 -1.68
CA TRP A 42 5.76 -2.04 -1.11
C TRP A 42 4.94 -2.05 0.18
N LYS A 43 5.15 -1.10 1.11
CA LYS A 43 4.35 -1.01 2.36
C LYS A 43 2.87 -0.80 2.07
N VAL A 44 2.55 0.07 1.12
CA VAL A 44 1.17 0.34 0.70
C VAL A 44 0.54 -0.92 0.09
N ASN A 45 1.22 -1.59 -0.85
CA ASN A 45 0.74 -2.81 -1.49
C ASN A 45 0.54 -3.94 -0.47
N ASN A 46 1.52 -4.13 0.42
CA ASN A 46 1.45 -5.16 1.44
C ASN A 46 0.27 -4.92 2.39
N ALA A 47 0.10 -3.68 2.89
CA ALA A 47 -1.04 -3.31 3.72
C ALA A 47 -2.38 -3.53 3.00
N PHE A 48 -2.43 -3.21 1.70
CA PHE A 48 -3.61 -3.39 0.88
C PHE A 48 -3.93 -4.88 0.66
N SER A 49 -2.91 -5.75 0.57
CA SER A 49 -3.09 -7.18 0.30
C SER A 49 -3.92 -7.90 1.38
N TYR A 50 -3.76 -7.49 2.64
CA TYR A 50 -4.45 -8.05 3.82
C TYR A 50 -5.89 -7.58 4.01
N LEU A 51 -6.33 -6.56 3.27
CA LEU A 51 -7.69 -6.08 3.34
C LEU A 51 -8.69 -7.09 2.74
N SER A 52 -9.89 -7.14 3.32
CA SER A 52 -11.00 -7.86 2.70
C SER A 52 -11.43 -7.22 1.38
N LYS A 53 -12.19 -7.95 0.56
CA LYS A 53 -12.67 -7.45 -0.74
C LYS A 53 -13.44 -6.12 -0.63
N GLU A 54 -14.31 -6.00 0.37
CA GLU A 54 -15.08 -4.78 0.62
C GLU A 54 -14.18 -3.61 1.02
N GLU A 55 -13.19 -3.86 1.87
CA GLU A 55 -12.24 -2.83 2.30
C GLU A 55 -11.32 -2.40 1.17
N LYS A 56 -10.86 -3.33 0.32
CA LYS A 56 -10.10 -3.04 -0.91
C LYS A 56 -10.89 -2.12 -1.83
N GLN A 57 -12.17 -2.41 -2.03
CA GLN A 57 -13.05 -1.57 -2.85
C GLN A 57 -13.21 -0.17 -2.25
N MET A 58 -13.43 -0.06 -0.93
CA MET A 58 -13.52 1.22 -0.23
C MET A 58 -12.23 2.04 -0.39
N ILE A 59 -11.07 1.44 -0.12
CA ILE A 59 -9.78 2.13 -0.21
C ILE A 59 -9.47 2.54 -1.66
N ASN A 60 -9.66 1.64 -2.64
CA ASN A 60 -9.43 1.95 -4.04
C ASN A 60 -10.26 3.12 -4.52
N ASN A 61 -11.58 3.07 -4.30
CA ASN A 61 -12.47 4.09 -4.82
C ASN A 61 -12.35 5.44 -4.10
N GLU A 62 -11.91 5.46 -2.85
CA GLU A 62 -11.77 6.71 -2.08
C GLU A 62 -10.39 7.37 -2.20
N PHE A 63 -9.34 6.59 -2.47
CA PHE A 63 -7.97 7.10 -2.38
C PHE A 63 -7.10 6.85 -3.63
N PHE A 64 -7.41 5.85 -4.45
CA PHE A 64 -6.57 5.48 -5.60
C PHE A 64 -7.24 5.73 -6.96
N TYR A 65 -8.57 5.75 -7.03
CA TYR A 65 -9.32 6.06 -8.24
C TYR A 65 -9.99 7.43 -8.13
N GLU A 66 -9.59 8.38 -8.97
CA GLU A 66 -10.14 9.75 -9.00
C GLU A 66 -11.56 9.84 -9.60
N GLN A 67 -12.13 8.75 -10.09
CA GLN A 67 -13.16 8.87 -11.13
C GLN A 67 -14.61 9.05 -10.66
N TYR A 68 -14.96 8.90 -9.38
CA TYR A 68 -16.36 9.15 -8.98
C TYR A 68 -16.55 9.33 -7.47
N PRO A 69 -16.54 10.56 -6.93
CA PRO A 69 -16.61 10.82 -5.47
C PRO A 69 -17.93 10.37 -4.79
N LEU A 70 -18.90 9.86 -5.55
CA LEU A 70 -20.21 9.43 -5.07
C LEU A 70 -20.58 7.99 -5.51
N TRP A 71 -19.58 7.16 -5.81
CA TRP A 71 -19.75 5.76 -6.22
C TRP A 71 -20.60 4.93 -5.26
N TRP A 72 -20.53 5.23 -3.97
CA TRP A 72 -21.23 4.53 -2.91
C TRP A 72 -22.73 4.84 -2.82
N LYS A 73 -23.21 5.97 -3.38
CA LYS A 73 -24.60 6.44 -3.19
C LYS A 73 -25.68 5.45 -3.66
N ARG A 74 -25.35 4.59 -4.63
CA ARG A 74 -26.28 3.56 -5.14
C ARG A 74 -26.23 2.25 -4.35
N GLN A 75 -25.21 2.07 -3.51
CA GLN A 75 -24.93 0.81 -2.80
C GLN A 75 -25.18 0.94 -1.30
N TYR A 76 -24.96 2.12 -0.73
CA TYR A 76 -24.95 2.34 0.70
C TYR A 76 -25.70 3.62 1.07
N SER A 77 -26.34 3.59 2.23
CA SER A 77 -26.70 4.84 2.92
C SER A 77 -25.42 5.58 3.33
N GLU A 78 -25.50 6.90 3.48
CA GLU A 78 -24.35 7.71 3.91
C GLU A 78 -23.75 7.22 5.24
N LYS A 79 -24.60 6.91 6.22
CA LYS A 79 -24.16 6.37 7.53
C LYS A 79 -23.42 5.04 7.39
N THR A 80 -23.94 4.14 6.55
CA THR A 80 -23.31 2.84 6.28
C THR A 80 -21.96 3.04 5.60
N PHE A 81 -21.92 3.87 4.56
CA PHE A 81 -20.68 4.19 3.84
C PHE A 81 -19.60 4.76 4.77
N LEU A 82 -19.93 5.76 5.60
CA LEU A 82 -18.97 6.36 6.53
C LEU A 82 -18.43 5.33 7.54
N THR A 83 -19.28 4.40 7.98
CA THR A 83 -18.88 3.31 8.88
C THR A 83 -17.92 2.34 8.20
N LEU A 84 -18.24 1.91 6.98
CA LEU A 84 -17.41 1.00 6.17
C LEU A 84 -16.08 1.65 5.79
N LYS A 85 -16.10 2.92 5.35
CA LYS A 85 -14.90 3.71 5.05
C LYS A 85 -14.00 3.80 6.28
N ARG A 86 -14.55 4.16 7.45
CA ARG A 86 -13.77 4.23 8.69
C ARG A 86 -13.13 2.88 9.03
N LYS A 87 -13.87 1.79 8.93
CA LYS A 87 -13.36 0.44 9.18
C LYS A 87 -12.22 0.10 8.21
N ALA A 88 -12.41 0.31 6.91
CA ALA A 88 -11.42 0.03 5.89
C ALA A 88 -10.13 0.82 6.11
N VAL A 89 -10.23 2.12 6.43
CA VAL A 89 -9.07 2.98 6.74
C VAL A 89 -8.35 2.51 8.00
N LEU A 90 -9.06 2.18 9.08
CA LEU A 90 -8.44 1.70 10.31
C LEU A 90 -7.68 0.38 10.10
N ASN A 91 -8.27 -0.54 9.34
CA ASN A 91 -7.61 -1.80 9.03
C ASN A 91 -6.41 -1.61 8.10
N PHE A 92 -6.51 -0.75 7.09
CA PHE A 92 -5.37 -0.40 6.24
C PHE A 92 -4.22 0.18 7.06
N LEU A 93 -4.48 1.15 7.94
CA LEU A 93 -3.46 1.75 8.80
C LEU A 93 -2.86 0.75 9.77
N LYS A 94 -3.65 -0.19 10.29
CA LYS A 94 -3.16 -1.28 11.13
C LYS A 94 -2.14 -2.13 10.38
N TYR A 95 -2.47 -2.60 9.17
CA TYR A 95 -1.58 -3.42 8.36
C TYR A 95 -0.35 -2.64 7.87
N TYR A 96 -0.53 -1.37 7.51
CA TYR A 96 0.57 -0.48 7.15
C TYR A 96 1.55 -0.29 8.31
N ARG A 97 1.04 -0.15 9.54
CA ARG A 97 1.88 -0.03 10.73
C ARG A 97 2.68 -1.30 10.99
N SER A 98 2.05 -2.48 10.92
CA SER A 98 2.76 -3.75 11.10
C SER A 98 3.83 -4.00 10.03
N ALA A 99 3.63 -3.53 8.79
CA ALA A 99 4.65 -3.60 7.75
C ALA A 99 5.90 -2.73 8.05
N ASN A 100 5.81 -1.77 8.99
CA ASN A 100 6.96 -0.99 9.45
C ASN A 100 7.78 -1.68 10.54
N GLU A 101 7.28 -2.76 11.15
CA GLU A 101 7.99 -3.49 12.22
C GLU A 101 8.92 -4.59 11.67
N ILE A 102 8.90 -4.83 10.35
CA ILE A 102 9.67 -5.89 9.67
C ILE A 102 11.06 -5.39 9.20
N PHE A 103 11.32 -4.07 9.24
CA PHE A 103 12.58 -3.45 8.80
C PHE A 103 13.25 -2.65 9.91
#